data_AF-A0A1S2VBM0-F1
#
_entry.id   AF-A0A1S2VBM0-F1
#
_cell.length_a   1.000
_cell.length_b   1.000
_cell.length_c   1.000
_cell.angle_alpha   90.00
_cell.angle_beta   90.00
_cell.angle_gamma   90.00
#
_symmetry.space_group_name_H-M   'P 1'
#
loop_
_entity.id
_entity.type
_entity.pdbx_description
1 polymer ?
#
loop_
_entity_poly.entity_id
_entity_poly.type
_entity_poly.pdbx_seq_one_letter_code
_entity_poly.pdbx_strand_id
1 'polypeptide(L)'
;MSNPQNPYSHLTAKQRDTPSLPIRMLLERKLIQGRVLDYGCGFGQDVRFLRSKGIEATGYDPHYFPELPTEKFDTIVCFYVLNVLFPDEQTDVLMNVSSLLKPDGRAYFAVRRDITRDGFRTHQLHGKPVYQCNVKLPFKSVFLNENTEFYEYQHINRLVGELTRCPFCSPKPTLELLTETALTYAVLDGYPVSKGHSLVTPKRHVASFFDLPLSEQNECWQVVNKVQEIIKARFAPDGFNVGLNIGQAAGQKFAHASIHLIPRYKGDVPNPGGGVRNVVKR
;
A
#
# COMPACT_ATOMS: atom_id res chain seq x y z
N MET A 1 19.56 -16.09 -4.54
CA MET A 1 18.65 -16.68 -5.55
C MET A 1 17.93 -15.50 -6.21
N SER A 2 17.89 -15.44 -7.53
CA SER A 2 17.14 -14.37 -8.22
C SER A 2 15.66 -14.47 -7.85
N ASN A 3 15.04 -13.37 -7.45
CA ASN A 3 13.60 -13.33 -7.22
C ASN A 3 12.89 -13.78 -8.52
N PRO A 4 11.84 -14.61 -8.44
CA PRO A 4 11.10 -15.01 -9.63
C PRO A 4 10.59 -13.76 -10.36
N GLN A 5 10.70 -13.73 -11.69
CA GLN A 5 10.28 -12.60 -12.52
C GLN A 5 9.00 -12.93 -13.28
N ASN A 6 8.12 -11.95 -13.49
CA ASN A 6 6.94 -12.06 -14.33
C ASN A 6 7.02 -11.10 -15.55
N PRO A 7 7.96 -11.30 -16.49
CA PRO A 7 8.27 -10.32 -17.54
C PRO A 7 7.13 -10.09 -18.54
N TYR A 8 6.14 -10.98 -18.57
CA TYR A 8 5.03 -10.97 -19.53
C TYR A 8 3.70 -10.55 -18.92
N SER A 9 3.68 -9.99 -17.70
CA SER A 9 2.46 -9.52 -17.03
C SER A 9 1.64 -8.53 -17.86
N HIS A 10 2.32 -7.61 -18.55
CA HIS A 10 1.71 -6.61 -19.45
C HIS A 10 0.84 -7.22 -20.56
N LEU A 11 1.12 -8.46 -20.99
CA LEU A 11 0.33 -9.16 -22.00
C LEU A 11 -1.09 -9.51 -21.56
N THR A 12 -1.40 -9.38 -20.27
CA THR A 12 -2.76 -9.60 -19.74
C THR A 12 -3.68 -8.40 -19.94
N ALA A 13 -3.13 -7.24 -20.33
CA ALA A 13 -3.91 -6.06 -20.69
C ALA A 13 -4.82 -6.38 -21.88
N LYS A 14 -6.13 -6.16 -21.72
CA LYS A 14 -7.12 -6.42 -22.77
C LYS A 14 -7.44 -5.17 -23.57
N GLN A 15 -7.21 -5.21 -24.88
CA GLN A 15 -7.74 -4.21 -25.79
C GLN A 15 -9.27 -4.43 -25.93
N ARG A 16 -10.04 -3.35 -25.80
CA ARG A 16 -11.51 -3.37 -25.76
C ARG A 16 -12.06 -2.10 -26.38
N ASP A 17 -13.26 -2.17 -26.96
CA ASP A 17 -13.97 -0.99 -27.46
C ASP A 17 -14.91 -0.38 -26.42
N THR A 18 -15.26 -1.15 -25.38
CA THR A 18 -16.19 -0.75 -24.31
C THR A 18 -15.46 -0.56 -22.98
N PRO A 19 -16.01 0.28 -22.07
CA PRO A 19 -15.46 0.41 -20.72
C PRO A 19 -15.50 -0.91 -19.97
N SER A 20 -14.55 -1.06 -19.05
CA SER A 20 -14.51 -2.22 -18.16
C SER A 20 -15.77 -2.36 -17.32
N LEU A 21 -16.07 -3.59 -16.92
CA LEU A 21 -17.13 -3.86 -15.95
C LEU A 21 -16.92 -3.03 -14.66
N PRO A 22 -15.72 -3.00 -14.04
CA PRO A 22 -15.46 -2.12 -12.91
C PRO A 22 -15.82 -0.64 -13.16
N ILE A 23 -15.38 -0.03 -14.26
CA ILE A 23 -15.72 1.38 -14.56
C ILE A 23 -17.23 1.59 -14.68
N ARG A 24 -17.93 0.74 -15.43
CA ARG A 24 -19.39 0.84 -15.58
C ARG A 24 -20.09 0.80 -14.22
N MET A 25 -19.71 -0.16 -13.38
CA MET A 25 -20.32 -0.32 -12.06
C MET A 25 -20.02 0.84 -11.11
N LEU A 26 -18.80 1.37 -11.11
CA LEU A 26 -18.46 2.53 -10.28
C LEU A 26 -19.23 3.79 -10.72
N LEU A 27 -19.42 3.99 -12.03
CA LEU A 27 -20.23 5.11 -12.55
C LEU A 27 -21.71 4.96 -12.23
N GLU A 28 -22.29 3.78 -12.45
CA GLU A 28 -23.69 3.49 -12.12
C GLU A 28 -24.00 3.75 -10.64
N ARG A 29 -23.04 3.44 -9.77
CA ARG A 29 -23.14 3.64 -8.32
C ARG A 29 -22.68 5.02 -7.84
N LYS A 30 -22.27 5.91 -8.75
CA LYS A 30 -21.76 7.26 -8.45
C LYS A 30 -20.58 7.27 -7.47
N LEU A 31 -19.70 6.29 -7.60
CA LEU A 31 -18.52 6.11 -6.73
C LEU A 31 -17.26 6.81 -7.27
N ILE A 32 -17.23 7.16 -8.56
CA ILE A 32 -16.16 7.99 -9.14
C ILE A 32 -16.43 9.45 -8.82
N GLN A 33 -15.46 10.10 -8.20
CA GLN A 33 -15.50 11.50 -7.80
C GLN A 33 -14.21 12.21 -8.20
N GLY A 34 -14.32 13.48 -8.59
CA GLY A 34 -13.17 14.35 -8.88
C GLY A 34 -12.23 13.81 -9.96
N ARG A 35 -10.93 14.06 -9.77
CA ARG A 35 -9.88 13.59 -10.68
C ARG A 35 -9.58 12.11 -10.46
N VAL A 36 -9.47 11.37 -11.55
CA VAL A 36 -9.30 9.92 -11.55
C VAL A 36 -7.90 9.52 -12.01
N LEU A 37 -7.28 8.57 -11.31
CA LEU A 37 -6.14 7.80 -11.82
C LEU A 37 -6.59 6.37 -12.13
N ASP A 38 -6.31 5.92 -13.34
CA ASP A 38 -6.36 4.52 -13.72
C ASP A 38 -4.95 3.91 -13.59
N TYR A 39 -4.72 3.21 -12.47
CA TYR A 39 -3.45 2.58 -12.13
C TYR A 39 -3.40 1.17 -12.71
N GLY A 40 -2.46 0.95 -13.62
CA GLY A 40 -2.39 -0.24 -14.48
C GLY A 40 -3.39 -0.18 -15.64
N CYS A 41 -3.50 0.98 -16.30
CA CYS A 41 -4.50 1.25 -17.32
C CYS A 41 -4.33 0.43 -18.62
N GLY A 42 -3.23 -0.32 -18.77
CA GLY A 42 -2.93 -1.09 -19.98
C GLY A 42 -2.91 -0.19 -21.21
N PHE A 43 -3.78 -0.44 -22.18
CA PHE A 43 -3.93 0.38 -23.39
C PHE A 43 -4.72 1.69 -23.19
N GLY A 44 -5.10 2.04 -21.95
CA GLY A 44 -5.75 3.32 -21.61
C GLY A 44 -7.21 3.46 -22.07
N GLN A 45 -7.93 2.35 -22.28
CA GLN A 45 -9.31 2.39 -22.77
C GLN A 45 -10.28 3.03 -21.75
N ASP A 46 -10.14 2.67 -20.48
CA ASP A 46 -10.99 3.20 -19.40
C ASP A 46 -10.72 4.71 -19.19
N VAL A 47 -9.46 5.14 -19.29
CA VAL A 47 -9.07 6.57 -19.30
C VAL A 47 -9.76 7.33 -20.44
N ARG A 48 -9.70 6.83 -21.68
CA ARG A 48 -10.37 7.46 -22.84
C ARG A 48 -11.89 7.55 -22.62
N PHE A 49 -12.49 6.50 -22.08
CA PHE A 49 -13.91 6.49 -21.79
C PHE A 49 -14.31 7.49 -20.70
N LEU A 50 -13.56 7.58 -19.60
CA LEU A 50 -13.83 8.57 -18.55
C LEU A 50 -13.71 10.00 -19.10
N ARG A 51 -12.69 10.28 -19.91
CA ARG A 51 -12.52 11.60 -20.57
C ARG A 51 -13.69 11.94 -21.49
N SER A 52 -14.24 10.97 -22.23
CA SER A 52 -15.42 11.22 -23.09
C SER A 52 -16.71 11.50 -22.30
N LYS A 53 -16.73 11.17 -21.00
CA LYS A 53 -17.78 11.56 -20.05
C LYS A 53 -17.51 12.88 -19.32
N GLY A 54 -16.45 13.60 -19.70
CA GLY A 54 -16.07 14.87 -19.08
C GLY A 54 -15.35 14.70 -17.73
N ILE A 55 -14.88 13.49 -17.41
CA ILE A 55 -14.14 13.22 -16.18
C ILE A 55 -12.64 13.42 -16.44
N GLU A 56 -11.97 14.19 -15.59
CA GLU A 56 -10.52 14.35 -15.63
C GLU A 56 -9.85 13.04 -15.20
N ALA A 57 -9.29 12.30 -16.16
CA ALA A 57 -8.67 11.00 -15.93
C ALA A 57 -7.23 10.95 -16.44
N THR A 58 -6.33 10.42 -15.62
CA THR A 58 -4.92 10.12 -15.93
C THR A 58 -4.73 8.61 -15.92
N GLY A 59 -3.88 8.09 -16.80
CA GLY A 59 -3.52 6.68 -16.84
C GLY A 59 -2.06 6.47 -16.48
N TYR A 60 -1.78 5.44 -15.70
CA TYR A 60 -0.43 4.95 -15.44
C TYR A 60 -0.37 3.45 -15.73
N ASP A 61 0.68 3.00 -16.40
CA ASP A 61 0.96 1.59 -16.61
C ASP A 61 2.47 1.39 -16.80
N PRO A 62 3.15 0.52 -16.04
CA PRO A 62 4.60 0.37 -16.10
C PRO A 62 5.16 0.06 -17.51
N HIS A 63 4.34 -0.49 -18.40
CA HIS A 63 4.74 -0.83 -19.77
C HIS A 63 4.23 0.18 -20.80
N TYR A 64 2.95 0.53 -20.75
CA TYR A 64 2.30 1.34 -21.80
C TYR A 64 2.31 2.84 -21.51
N PHE A 65 2.31 3.23 -20.23
CA PHE A 65 2.25 4.61 -19.76
C PHE A 65 3.16 4.78 -18.52
N PRO A 66 4.49 4.68 -18.69
CA PRO A 66 5.44 4.42 -17.58
C PRO A 66 5.74 5.63 -16.70
N GLU A 67 5.21 6.81 -17.04
CA GLU A 67 5.40 8.02 -16.27
C GLU A 67 4.45 8.03 -15.07
N LEU A 68 4.99 7.76 -13.87
CA LEU A 68 4.20 7.81 -12.64
C LEU A 68 3.81 9.27 -12.34
N PRO A 69 2.52 9.55 -12.10
CA PRO A 69 2.06 10.89 -11.72
C PRO A 69 2.69 11.38 -10.41
N THR A 70 2.71 12.71 -10.24
CA THR A 70 3.17 13.34 -8.99
C THR A 70 2.04 14.01 -8.21
N GLU A 71 0.95 14.32 -8.90
CA GLU A 71 -0.27 14.85 -8.31
C GLU A 71 -1.08 13.78 -7.57
N LYS A 72 -1.98 14.25 -6.70
CA LYS A 72 -2.91 13.39 -5.95
C LYS A 72 -4.30 13.35 -6.58
N PHE A 73 -4.98 12.22 -6.41
CA PHE A 73 -6.27 11.91 -7.05
C PHE A 73 -7.39 11.76 -6.03
N ASP A 74 -8.60 12.16 -6.43
CA ASP A 74 -9.82 11.98 -5.63
C ASP A 74 -10.31 10.53 -5.71
N THR A 75 -10.19 9.93 -6.90
CA THR A 75 -10.48 8.51 -7.14
C THR A 75 -9.27 7.83 -7.78
N ILE A 76 -8.87 6.68 -7.26
CA ILE A 76 -7.91 5.79 -7.94
C ILE A 76 -8.61 4.47 -8.27
N VAL A 77 -8.43 3.96 -9.47
CA VAL A 77 -8.87 2.62 -9.84
C VAL A 77 -7.66 1.76 -10.15
N CYS A 78 -7.66 0.51 -9.67
CA CYS A 78 -6.58 -0.45 -9.87
C CYS A 78 -7.19 -1.83 -10.18
N PHE A 79 -7.34 -2.14 -11.46
CA PHE A 79 -8.15 -3.27 -11.89
C PHE A 79 -7.29 -4.42 -12.39
N TYR A 80 -7.39 -5.56 -11.72
CA TYR A 80 -6.76 -6.83 -12.06
C TYR A 80 -5.22 -6.83 -12.06
N VAL A 81 -4.59 -5.69 -11.78
CA VAL A 81 -3.13 -5.52 -11.67
C VAL A 81 -2.55 -6.47 -10.62
N LEU A 82 -3.14 -6.50 -9.42
CA LEU A 82 -2.62 -7.32 -8.32
C LEU A 82 -2.63 -8.82 -8.64
N ASN A 83 -3.54 -9.28 -9.51
CA ASN A 83 -3.66 -10.70 -9.88
C ASN A 83 -2.49 -11.21 -10.72
N VAL A 84 -1.61 -10.34 -11.22
CA VAL A 84 -0.45 -10.72 -12.05
C VAL A 84 0.88 -10.33 -11.42
N LEU A 85 0.87 -10.07 -10.12
CA LEU A 85 2.04 -9.62 -9.36
C LEU A 85 2.37 -10.59 -8.24
N PHE A 86 3.65 -10.78 -7.96
CA PHE A 86 4.10 -11.47 -6.75
C PHE A 86 3.74 -10.65 -5.50
N PRO A 87 3.66 -11.28 -4.31
CA PRO A 87 3.24 -10.58 -3.09
C PRO A 87 4.02 -9.28 -2.81
N ASP A 88 5.33 -9.27 -3.00
CA ASP A 88 6.15 -8.06 -2.75
C ASP A 88 5.81 -6.93 -3.74
N GLU A 89 5.59 -7.26 -5.01
CA GLU A 89 5.16 -6.29 -6.03
C GLU A 89 3.74 -5.76 -5.77
N GLN A 90 2.85 -6.58 -5.19
CA GLN A 90 1.52 -6.13 -4.76
C GLN A 90 1.63 -5.08 -3.66
N THR A 91 2.55 -5.27 -2.69
CA THR A 91 2.83 -4.29 -1.63
C THR A 91 3.25 -2.95 -2.23
N ASP A 92 4.16 -2.96 -3.22
CA ASP A 92 4.61 -1.74 -3.89
C ASP A 92 3.46 -0.99 -4.59
N VAL A 93 2.59 -1.72 -5.30
CA VAL A 93 1.40 -1.12 -5.92
C VAL A 93 0.47 -0.50 -4.88
N LEU A 94 0.24 -1.18 -3.75
CA LEU A 94 -0.62 -0.65 -2.69
C LEU A 94 -0.02 0.62 -2.06
N MET A 95 1.28 0.66 -1.83
CA MET A 95 1.99 1.85 -1.35
C MET A 95 1.93 3.01 -2.35
N ASN A 96 2.08 2.73 -3.65
CA ASN A 96 1.95 3.76 -4.69
C ASN A 96 0.53 4.30 -4.79
N VAL A 97 -0.49 3.44 -4.72
CA VAL A 97 -1.89 3.88 -4.67
C VAL A 97 -2.13 4.75 -3.44
N SER A 98 -1.63 4.35 -2.26
CA SER A 98 -1.74 5.15 -1.05
C SER A 98 -1.04 6.52 -1.17
N SER A 99 0.13 6.61 -1.82
CA SER A 99 0.86 7.87 -1.90
C SER A 99 0.19 8.88 -2.84
N LEU A 100 -0.44 8.38 -3.91
CA LEU A 100 -1.14 9.16 -4.94
C LEU A 100 -2.58 9.50 -4.54
N LEU A 101 -3.15 8.85 -3.52
CA LEU A 101 -4.51 9.16 -3.07
C LEU A 101 -4.52 10.45 -2.24
N LYS A 102 -5.55 11.28 -2.45
CA LYS A 102 -5.86 12.40 -1.56
C LYS A 102 -6.32 11.86 -0.19
N PRO A 103 -6.14 12.63 0.90
CA PRO A 103 -6.55 12.20 2.24
C PRO A 103 -8.00 11.70 2.31
N ASP A 104 -8.96 12.41 1.71
CA ASP A 104 -10.38 12.02 1.73
C ASP A 104 -10.81 11.30 0.43
N GLY A 105 -9.84 10.90 -0.40
CA GLY A 105 -10.06 10.17 -1.64
C GLY A 105 -10.40 8.70 -1.40
N ARG A 106 -10.83 8.02 -2.47
CA ARG A 106 -11.12 6.58 -2.46
C ARG A 106 -10.38 5.85 -3.55
N ALA A 107 -9.86 4.66 -3.25
CA ALA A 107 -9.37 3.75 -4.27
C ALA A 107 -10.27 2.52 -4.43
N TYR A 108 -10.38 2.02 -5.66
CA TYR A 108 -11.16 0.85 -5.99
C TYR A 108 -10.28 -0.21 -6.64
N PHE A 109 -10.17 -1.36 -5.99
CA PHE A 109 -9.42 -2.50 -6.49
C PHE A 109 -10.38 -3.53 -7.05
N ALA A 110 -10.19 -3.96 -8.30
CA ALA A 110 -10.91 -5.10 -8.86
C ALA A 110 -9.98 -6.30 -8.92
N VAL A 111 -10.42 -7.45 -8.40
CA VAL A 111 -9.64 -8.69 -8.42
C VAL A 111 -10.44 -9.84 -9.01
N ARG A 112 -9.73 -10.83 -9.55
CA ARG A 112 -10.29 -12.07 -10.07
C ARG A 112 -10.65 -13.06 -8.96
N ARG A 113 -11.78 -13.75 -9.14
CA ARG A 113 -12.27 -14.85 -8.29
C ARG A 113 -12.26 -16.21 -8.98
N ASP A 114 -12.01 -16.22 -10.28
CA ASP A 114 -11.88 -17.43 -11.11
C ASP A 114 -10.47 -18.06 -11.05
N ILE A 115 -9.51 -17.44 -10.35
CA ILE A 115 -8.18 -18.01 -10.11
C ILE A 115 -8.23 -18.91 -8.87
N THR A 116 -8.08 -20.23 -9.06
CA THR A 116 -8.14 -21.23 -7.99
C THR A 116 -6.78 -21.65 -7.42
N ARG A 117 -5.69 -21.37 -8.14
CA ARG A 117 -4.32 -21.72 -7.75
C ARG A 117 -3.32 -20.69 -8.25
N ASP A 118 -2.41 -20.29 -7.39
CA ASP A 118 -1.33 -19.38 -7.76
C ASP A 118 -0.28 -20.08 -8.62
N GLY A 119 0.32 -19.34 -9.56
CA GLY A 119 1.44 -19.83 -10.35
C GLY A 119 1.42 -19.36 -11.79
N PHE A 120 2.45 -19.78 -12.53
CA PHE A 120 2.56 -19.50 -13.95
C PHE A 120 1.53 -20.28 -14.76
N ARG A 121 0.92 -19.58 -15.72
CA ARG A 121 -0.05 -20.13 -16.68
C ARG A 121 0.30 -19.60 -18.07
N THR A 122 0.08 -20.41 -19.10
CA THR A 122 0.30 -19.98 -20.48
C THR A 122 -0.80 -19.00 -20.90
N HIS A 123 -0.41 -17.81 -21.33
CA HIS A 123 -1.33 -16.82 -21.88
C HIS A 123 -1.93 -17.30 -23.20
N GLN A 124 -3.26 -17.41 -23.28
CA GLN A 124 -3.94 -18.06 -24.40
C GLN A 124 -3.64 -17.43 -25.77
N LEU A 125 -3.52 -16.10 -25.83
CA LEU A 125 -3.28 -15.38 -27.09
C LEU A 125 -1.81 -15.31 -27.49
N HIS A 126 -0.89 -15.36 -26.52
CA HIS A 126 0.53 -15.03 -26.76
C HIS A 126 1.47 -16.20 -26.54
N GLY A 127 1.00 -17.32 -25.97
CA GLY A 127 1.82 -18.49 -25.67
C GLY A 127 2.92 -18.25 -24.64
N LYS A 128 2.90 -17.13 -23.92
CA LYS A 128 3.92 -16.76 -22.91
C LYS A 128 3.49 -17.16 -21.50
N PRO A 129 4.42 -17.58 -20.61
CA PRO A 129 4.10 -17.85 -19.22
C PRO A 129 3.86 -16.54 -18.47
N VAL A 130 2.72 -16.44 -17.79
CA VAL A 130 2.37 -15.29 -16.95
C VAL A 130 1.98 -15.78 -15.56
N TYR A 131 2.60 -15.24 -14.52
CA TYR A 131 2.18 -15.51 -13.15
C TYR A 131 0.78 -14.93 -12.90
N GLN A 132 -0.10 -15.73 -12.33
CA GLN A 132 -1.43 -15.31 -11.89
C GLN A 132 -1.69 -15.82 -10.47
N CYS A 133 -2.33 -15.00 -9.65
CA CYS A 133 -2.65 -15.32 -8.27
C CYS A 133 -4.05 -14.88 -7.86
N ASN A 134 -4.60 -15.55 -6.87
CA ASN A 134 -5.82 -15.12 -6.20
C ASN A 134 -5.48 -14.02 -5.18
N VAL A 135 -6.21 -12.91 -5.22
CA VAL A 135 -5.98 -11.76 -4.34
C VAL A 135 -7.16 -11.57 -3.41
N LYS A 136 -6.91 -11.46 -2.10
CA LYS A 136 -7.92 -11.12 -1.09
C LYS A 136 -7.41 -9.93 -0.28
N LEU A 137 -8.16 -8.85 -0.30
CA LEU A 137 -7.82 -7.63 0.43
C LEU A 137 -8.75 -7.50 1.66
N PRO A 138 -8.24 -7.07 2.83
CA PRO A 138 -9.04 -6.85 4.04
C PRO A 138 -9.80 -5.51 3.97
N PHE A 139 -10.36 -5.20 2.79
CA PHE A 139 -11.06 -3.96 2.50
C PHE A 139 -12.55 -4.22 2.34
N LYS A 140 -13.34 -3.14 2.33
CA LYS A 140 -14.79 -3.26 2.16
C LYS A 140 -15.11 -3.77 0.76
N SER A 141 -15.71 -4.96 0.68
CA SER A 141 -16.26 -5.49 -0.57
C SER A 141 -17.47 -4.66 -0.97
N VAL A 142 -17.41 -4.02 -2.15
CA VAL A 142 -18.51 -3.22 -2.70
C VAL A 142 -19.23 -3.96 -3.81
N PHE A 143 -18.61 -4.97 -4.41
CA PHE A 143 -19.24 -5.84 -5.40
C PHE A 143 -18.56 -7.21 -5.39
N LEU A 144 -19.35 -8.26 -5.51
CA LEU A 144 -18.87 -9.63 -5.61
C LEU A 144 -19.80 -10.41 -6.55
N ASN A 145 -19.21 -11.13 -7.49
CA ASN A 145 -19.87 -12.22 -8.20
C ASN A 145 -18.91 -13.42 -8.32
N GLU A 146 -19.32 -14.45 -9.04
CA GLU A 146 -18.53 -15.68 -9.24
C GLU A 146 -17.15 -15.44 -9.89
N ASN A 147 -16.97 -14.36 -10.64
CA ASN A 147 -15.77 -14.09 -11.44
C ASN A 147 -14.87 -12.99 -10.86
N THR A 148 -15.43 -12.03 -10.10
CA THR A 148 -14.69 -10.86 -9.65
C THR A 148 -15.21 -10.27 -8.35
N GLU A 149 -14.32 -9.62 -7.60
CA GLU A 149 -14.64 -8.85 -6.41
C GLU A 149 -14.02 -7.45 -6.49
N PHE A 150 -14.78 -6.43 -6.09
CA PHE A 150 -14.32 -5.05 -6.02
C PHE A 150 -14.24 -4.60 -4.58
N TYR A 151 -13.10 -4.04 -4.21
CA TYR A 151 -12.80 -3.51 -2.88
C TYR A 151 -12.73 -1.99 -2.90
N GLU A 152 -13.28 -1.35 -1.88
CA GLU A 152 -13.10 0.07 -1.58
C GLU A 152 -12.03 0.24 -0.51
N TYR A 153 -11.02 1.05 -0.83
CA TYR A 153 -9.94 1.47 0.06
C TYR A 153 -10.06 2.96 0.40
N GLN A 154 -9.81 3.26 1.67
CA GLN A 154 -9.64 4.59 2.23
C GLN A 154 -8.46 4.51 3.21
N HIS A 155 -7.79 5.63 3.42
CA HIS A 155 -6.69 5.70 4.39
C HIS A 155 -7.16 5.32 5.80
N ILE A 156 -6.35 4.52 6.51
CA ILE A 156 -6.72 4.06 7.86
C ILE A 156 -7.01 5.20 8.84
N ASN A 157 -6.28 6.32 8.76
CA ASN A 157 -6.48 7.51 9.60
C ASN A 157 -7.69 8.37 9.19
N ARG A 158 -8.47 7.91 8.21
CA ARG A 158 -9.69 8.55 7.69
C ARG A 158 -10.92 7.68 7.90
N LEU A 159 -10.73 6.42 8.27
CA LEU A 159 -11.82 5.52 8.62
C LEU A 159 -12.48 5.98 9.92
N VAL A 160 -13.79 6.14 9.87
CA VAL A 160 -14.62 6.35 11.07
C VAL A 160 -14.92 4.97 11.65
N GLY A 161 -14.05 4.50 12.55
CA GLY A 161 -14.21 3.24 13.26
C GLY A 161 -14.94 3.39 14.60
N GLU A 162 -15.32 2.26 15.19
CA GLU A 162 -15.71 2.22 16.61
C GLU A 162 -14.59 2.81 17.47
N LEU A 163 -14.96 3.47 18.57
CA LEU A 163 -14.01 4.03 19.53
C LEU A 163 -13.16 2.91 20.17
N THR A 164 -12.08 2.53 19.52
CA THR A 164 -11.08 1.64 20.11
C THR A 164 -10.19 2.45 21.05
N ARG A 165 -9.80 1.86 22.19
CA ARG A 165 -8.83 2.50 23.11
C ARG A 165 -7.40 2.49 22.54
N CYS A 166 -7.14 1.73 21.48
CA CYS A 166 -5.82 1.60 20.88
C CYS A 166 -5.60 2.72 19.85
N PRO A 167 -4.62 3.63 20.04
CA PRO A 167 -4.36 4.71 19.09
C PRO A 167 -3.90 4.21 17.71
N PHE A 168 -3.49 2.94 17.61
CA PHE A 168 -3.01 2.33 16.38
C PHE A 168 -4.10 1.66 15.55
N CYS A 169 -5.22 1.24 16.17
CA CYS A 169 -6.37 0.70 15.45
C CYS A 169 -7.22 1.80 14.80
N SER A 170 -7.20 2.99 15.40
CA SER A 170 -7.93 4.16 14.92
C SER A 170 -7.01 5.39 14.99
N PRO A 171 -5.96 5.45 14.16
CA PRO A 171 -5.01 6.56 14.16
C PRO A 171 -5.72 7.87 13.85
N LYS A 172 -5.36 8.95 14.56
CA LYS A 172 -6.01 10.25 14.42
C LYS A 172 -5.82 10.80 13.00
N PRO A 173 -6.82 11.49 12.43
CA PRO A 173 -6.68 12.15 11.11
C PRO A 173 -5.57 13.19 11.03
N THR A 174 -5.12 13.71 12.18
CA THR A 174 -4.02 14.67 12.31
C THR A 174 -2.63 14.02 12.18
N LEU A 175 -2.51 12.69 12.29
CA LEU A 175 -1.24 12.01 12.07
C LEU A 175 -0.92 11.99 10.59
N GLU A 176 0.31 12.38 10.25
CA GLU A 176 0.79 12.36 8.88
C GLU A 176 1.08 10.93 8.44
N LEU A 177 0.28 10.42 7.51
CA LEU A 177 0.48 9.12 6.88
C LEU A 177 1.59 9.21 5.84
N LEU A 178 2.60 8.36 5.98
CA LEU A 178 3.75 8.30 5.07
C LEU A 178 3.50 7.33 3.91
N THR A 179 2.96 6.16 4.21
CA THR A 179 2.57 5.13 3.24
C THR A 179 1.66 4.11 3.92
N GLU A 180 0.94 3.33 3.12
CA GLU A 180 -0.01 2.33 3.59
C GLU A 180 -0.16 1.20 2.57
N THR A 181 -0.40 -0.01 3.08
CA THR A 181 -0.64 -1.23 2.31
C THR A 181 -2.00 -1.83 2.72
N ALA A 182 -2.27 -3.08 2.33
CA ALA A 182 -3.43 -3.81 2.80
C ALA A 182 -3.38 -4.11 4.30
N LEU A 183 -2.22 -4.51 4.84
CA LEU A 183 -2.09 -5.03 6.20
C LEU A 183 -1.26 -4.13 7.11
N THR A 184 -0.57 -3.12 6.58
CA THR A 184 0.38 -2.27 7.32
C THR A 184 0.18 -0.81 6.96
N TYR A 185 0.51 0.09 7.88
CA TYR A 185 0.61 1.52 7.59
C TYR A 185 1.79 2.14 8.32
N ALA A 186 2.22 3.32 7.86
CA ALA A 186 3.28 4.08 8.49
C ALA A 186 2.90 5.54 8.68
N VAL A 187 3.21 6.09 9.85
CA VAL A 187 2.96 7.50 10.21
C VAL A 187 4.20 8.14 10.81
N LEU A 188 4.30 9.47 10.76
CA LEU A 188 5.21 10.18 11.65
C LEU A 188 4.72 10.04 13.11
N ASP A 189 5.65 9.78 14.02
CA ASP A 189 5.34 9.72 15.45
C ASP A 189 4.91 11.11 15.96
N GLY A 190 3.80 11.16 16.68
CA GLY A 190 3.31 12.40 17.30
C GLY A 190 4.18 12.92 18.45
N TYR A 191 5.07 12.08 18.98
CA TYR A 191 6.06 12.40 20.00
C TYR A 191 7.45 11.93 19.55
N PRO A 192 8.03 12.59 18.52
CA PRO A 192 9.23 12.10 17.86
C PRO A 192 10.46 12.18 18.78
N VAL A 193 11.25 11.09 18.84
CA VAL A 193 12.56 11.09 19.51
C VAL A 193 13.57 11.96 18.74
N SER A 194 13.42 11.99 17.41
CA SER A 194 14.22 12.80 16.50
C SER A 194 13.37 13.18 15.28
N LYS A 195 13.80 14.20 14.53
CA LYS A 195 13.11 14.63 13.31
C LYS A 195 12.94 13.45 12.34
N GLY A 196 11.70 13.21 11.92
CA GLY A 196 11.35 12.09 11.04
C GLY A 196 11.15 10.74 11.73
N HIS A 197 11.14 10.67 13.07
CA HIS A 197 10.74 9.45 13.79
C HIS A 197 9.38 8.98 13.28
N SER A 198 9.34 7.73 12.81
CA SER A 198 8.17 7.13 12.19
C SER A 198 7.84 5.80 12.84
N LEU A 199 6.55 5.45 12.84
CA LEU A 199 6.02 4.18 13.31
C LEU A 199 5.49 3.40 12.12
N VAL A 200 5.94 2.16 11.95
CA VAL A 200 5.37 1.18 11.01
C VAL A 200 4.58 0.16 11.81
N THR A 201 3.29 0.03 11.52
CA THR A 201 2.35 -0.69 12.37
C THR A 201 1.43 -1.59 11.52
N PRO A 202 1.30 -2.88 11.84
CA PRO A 202 0.27 -3.72 11.25
C PRO A 202 -1.11 -3.17 11.61
N LYS A 203 -2.08 -3.25 10.70
CA LYS A 203 -3.48 -2.90 10.95
C LYS A 203 -4.14 -3.89 11.92
N ARG A 204 -3.67 -5.14 11.92
CA ARG A 204 -4.09 -6.15 12.88
C ARG A 204 -3.65 -5.77 14.29
N HIS A 205 -4.58 -5.81 15.25
CA HIS A 205 -4.28 -5.60 16.65
C HIS A 205 -3.62 -6.86 17.25
N VAL A 206 -2.30 -6.85 17.34
CA VAL A 206 -1.52 -7.89 18.03
C VAL A 206 -0.49 -7.22 18.93
N ALA A 207 -0.29 -7.72 20.15
CA ALA A 207 0.65 -7.12 21.08
C ALA A 207 2.11 -7.35 20.67
N SER A 208 2.45 -8.58 20.32
CA SER A 208 3.82 -8.97 19.95
C SER A 208 3.97 -9.03 18.44
N PHE A 209 5.07 -8.48 17.93
CA PHE A 209 5.43 -8.64 16.51
C PHE A 209 5.68 -10.12 16.16
N PHE A 210 6.10 -10.94 17.13
CA PHE A 210 6.30 -12.37 16.96
C PHE A 210 5.00 -13.15 16.76
N ASP A 211 3.85 -12.56 17.08
CA ASP A 211 2.54 -13.19 16.87
C ASP A 211 1.99 -12.92 15.46
N LEU A 212 2.66 -12.08 14.66
CA LEU A 212 2.28 -11.84 13.27
C LEU A 212 2.65 -13.04 12.38
N PRO A 213 1.80 -13.41 11.41
CA PRO A 213 2.20 -14.31 10.33
C PRO A 213 3.44 -13.77 9.61
N LEU A 214 4.31 -14.67 9.14
CA LEU A 214 5.55 -14.28 8.44
C LEU A 214 5.30 -13.36 7.23
N SER A 215 4.18 -13.54 6.53
CA SER A 215 3.76 -12.66 5.44
C SER A 215 3.49 -11.23 5.89
N GLU A 216 2.86 -11.05 7.06
CA GLU A 216 2.62 -9.72 7.65
C GLU A 216 3.92 -9.10 8.18
N GLN A 217 4.81 -9.91 8.76
CA GLN A 217 6.14 -9.44 9.16
C GLN A 217 6.95 -8.96 7.95
N ASN A 218 6.91 -9.70 6.83
CA ASN A 218 7.58 -9.31 5.58
C ASN A 218 7.01 -8.02 5.00
N GLU A 219 5.68 -7.88 4.99
CA GLU A 219 5.02 -6.64 4.53
C GLU A 219 5.43 -5.44 5.42
N CYS A 220 5.51 -5.63 6.74
CA CYS A 220 6.01 -4.60 7.65
C CYS A 220 7.43 -4.14 7.29
N TRP A 221 8.34 -5.08 6.97
CA TRP A 221 9.70 -4.73 6.57
C TRP A 221 9.79 -4.04 5.20
N GLN A 222 8.93 -4.41 4.25
CA GLN A 222 8.81 -3.67 2.98
C GLN A 222 8.37 -2.23 3.23
N VAL A 223 7.40 -2.02 4.11
CA VAL A 223 6.97 -0.68 4.52
C VAL A 223 8.10 0.08 5.23
N VAL A 224 8.90 -0.57 6.11
CA VAL A 224 10.07 0.06 6.73
C VAL A 224 11.07 0.56 5.68
N ASN A 225 11.37 -0.25 4.65
CA ASN A 225 12.25 0.16 3.56
C ASN A 225 11.68 1.38 2.84
N LYS A 226 10.38 1.37 2.52
CA LYS A 226 9.75 2.51 1.85
C LYS A 226 9.77 3.78 2.68
N VAL A 227 9.50 3.67 3.98
CA VAL A 227 9.54 4.81 4.90
C VAL A 227 10.98 5.34 5.02
N GLN A 228 11.98 4.46 5.06
CA GLN A 228 13.38 4.87 5.07
C GLN A 228 13.74 5.74 3.86
N GLU A 229 13.27 5.39 2.65
CA GLU A 229 13.44 6.21 1.44
C GLU A 229 12.78 7.59 1.59
N ILE A 230 11.51 7.61 2.01
CA ILE A 230 10.73 8.83 2.20
C ILE A 230 11.44 9.77 3.20
N ILE A 231 11.85 9.22 4.33
CA ILE A 231 12.51 9.98 5.40
C ILE A 231 13.90 10.46 4.97
N LYS A 232 14.65 9.63 4.23
CA LYS A 232 15.94 10.04 3.67
C LYS A 232 15.79 11.22 2.70
N ALA A 233 14.83 11.15 1.79
CA ALA A 233 14.57 12.22 0.83
C ALA A 233 14.11 13.52 1.50
N ARG A 234 13.27 13.43 2.53
CA ARG A 234 12.70 14.61 3.20
C ARG A 234 13.62 15.28 4.22
N PHE A 235 14.43 14.49 4.92
CA PHE A 235 15.11 14.96 6.12
C PHE A 235 16.62 14.73 6.13
N ALA A 236 17.18 14.06 5.12
CA ALA A 236 18.62 13.82 4.97
C ALA A 236 19.34 13.41 6.27
N PRO A 237 18.88 12.36 6.99
CA PRO A 237 19.56 11.88 8.19
C PRO A 237 20.90 11.20 7.84
N ASP A 238 21.83 11.23 8.80
CA ASP A 238 23.14 10.58 8.71
C ASP A 238 23.08 9.07 9.06
N GLY A 239 21.97 8.59 9.60
CA GLY A 239 21.77 7.17 9.93
C GLY A 239 20.38 6.89 10.51
N PHE A 240 20.14 5.64 10.91
CA PHE A 240 18.86 5.21 11.48
C PHE A 240 19.09 4.25 12.66
N ASN A 241 18.21 4.33 13.65
CA ASN A 241 17.96 3.24 14.58
C ASN A 241 16.59 2.64 14.26
N VAL A 242 16.54 1.31 14.16
CA VAL A 242 15.30 0.57 13.88
C VAL A 242 15.10 -0.45 15.00
N GLY A 243 13.90 -0.51 15.56
CA GLY A 243 13.66 -1.40 16.70
C GLY A 243 12.19 -1.57 17.05
N LEU A 244 11.93 -2.57 17.89
CA LEU A 244 10.62 -2.87 18.44
C LEU A 244 10.71 -2.96 19.96
N ASN A 245 9.67 -2.48 20.63
CA ASN A 245 9.45 -2.73 22.05
C ASN A 245 8.34 -3.77 22.19
N ILE A 246 8.63 -4.93 22.78
CA ILE A 246 7.69 -6.05 22.92
C ILE A 246 7.54 -6.38 24.40
N GLY A 247 6.32 -6.19 24.92
CA GLY A 247 6.02 -6.30 26.34
C GLY A 247 6.33 -5.02 27.13
N GLN A 248 5.60 -4.85 28.24
CA GLN A 248 5.70 -3.63 29.08
C GLN A 248 7.13 -3.41 29.61
N ALA A 249 7.83 -4.48 29.98
CA ALA A 249 9.21 -4.42 30.47
C ALA A 249 10.21 -3.88 29.43
N ALA A 250 9.92 -4.04 28.13
CA ALA A 250 10.71 -3.49 27.04
C ALA A 250 10.29 -2.05 26.66
N GLY A 251 9.39 -1.42 27.43
CA GLY A 251 8.90 -0.07 27.16
C GLY A 251 7.74 0.00 26.16
N GLN A 252 7.08 -1.13 25.86
CA GLN A 252 5.88 -1.13 25.03
C GLN A 252 4.73 -0.42 25.76
N LYS A 253 4.31 0.74 25.26
CA LYS A 253 3.25 1.55 25.88
C LYS A 253 1.84 1.06 25.57
N PHE A 254 1.62 0.57 24.35
CA PHE A 254 0.34 0.03 23.91
C PHE A 254 0.57 -1.38 23.41
N ALA A 255 -0.33 -2.30 23.75
CA ALA A 255 -0.30 -3.70 23.33
C ALA A 255 -0.65 -3.86 21.83
N HIS A 256 0.08 -3.16 20.97
CA HIS A 256 0.00 -3.21 19.51
C HIS A 256 1.43 -3.14 18.95
N ALA A 257 1.80 -4.11 18.12
CA ALA A 257 3.11 -4.18 17.49
C ALA A 257 3.40 -2.91 16.68
N SER A 258 4.61 -2.38 16.81
CA SER A 258 5.08 -1.27 15.99
C SER A 258 6.59 -1.34 15.85
N ILE A 259 7.07 -1.07 14.64
CA ILE A 259 8.48 -0.88 14.34
C ILE A 259 8.76 0.61 14.37
N HIS A 260 9.68 1.02 15.22
CA HIS A 260 10.20 2.37 15.27
C HIS A 260 11.30 2.52 14.22
N LEU A 261 11.18 3.53 13.36
CA LEU A 261 12.24 4.00 12.48
C LEU A 261 12.65 5.40 12.94
N ILE A 262 13.81 5.49 13.59
CA ILE A 262 14.31 6.70 14.26
C ILE A 262 15.51 7.24 13.47
N PRO A 263 15.36 8.35 12.73
CA PRO A 263 16.46 8.96 12.00
C PRO A 263 17.46 9.58 12.95
N ARG A 264 18.75 9.56 12.58
CA ARG A 264 19.85 10.05 13.40
C ARG A 264 20.69 11.06 12.65
N TYR A 265 21.24 12.02 13.37
CA TYR A 265 21.99 13.14 12.82
C TYR A 265 23.34 13.27 13.52
N LYS A 266 24.39 13.67 12.79
CA LYS A 266 25.69 13.98 13.40
C LYS A 266 25.51 15.09 14.44
N GLY A 267 26.04 14.86 15.64
CA GLY A 267 25.92 15.80 16.76
C GLY A 267 24.57 15.76 17.48
N ASP A 268 23.64 14.85 17.14
CA ASP A 268 22.36 14.73 17.85
C ASP A 268 22.49 14.31 19.32
N VAL A 269 23.61 13.69 19.68
CA VAL A 269 24.01 13.38 21.05
C VAL A 269 25.53 13.52 21.22
N PRO A 270 26.04 13.79 22.45
CA PRO A 270 27.48 13.95 22.70
C PRO A 270 28.32 12.69 22.43
N ASN A 271 27.81 11.50 22.77
CA ASN A 271 28.52 10.23 22.56
C ASN A 271 27.62 9.23 21.80
N PRO A 272 27.83 9.08 20.47
CA PRO A 272 27.00 8.23 19.63
C PRO A 272 27.38 6.74 19.65
N GLY A 273 28.47 6.35 20.34
CA GLY A 273 28.92 4.95 20.38
C GLY A 273 27.97 3.99 21.12
N GLY A 274 27.92 2.73 20.68
CA GLY A 274 27.13 1.63 21.27
C GLY A 274 25.90 1.19 20.47
N GLY A 275 25.47 -0.06 20.64
CA GLY A 275 24.43 -0.74 19.82
C GLY A 275 22.99 -0.43 20.23
N VAL A 276 22.09 -0.28 19.24
CA VAL A 276 20.72 0.31 19.37
C VAL A 276 20.71 1.44 20.43
N ARG A 277 21.74 2.28 20.27
CA ARG A 277 22.31 3.35 21.12
C ARG A 277 22.26 3.19 22.65
N ASN A 278 22.51 1.96 23.10
CA ASN A 278 22.65 1.46 24.48
C ASN A 278 21.32 1.07 25.15
N VAL A 279 20.56 0.19 24.48
CA VAL A 279 19.19 -0.34 24.80
C VAL A 279 18.92 -0.66 26.27
N VAL A 280 19.93 -0.88 27.10
CA VAL A 280 19.77 -0.82 28.55
C VAL A 280 21.03 -0.20 29.14
N LYS A 281 20.90 0.88 29.92
CA LYS A 281 21.93 1.34 30.89
C LYS A 281 21.53 0.80 32.28
N ARG A 282 22.53 0.42 33.12
CA ARG A 282 22.38 -0.07 34.52
C ARG A 282 21.34 0.72 35.32
#